data_AF-A0A7C7AEM7-F1
#
_entry.id   AF-A0A7C7AEM7-F1
#
_cell.length_a   1.000
_cell.length_b   1.000
_cell.length_c   1.000
_cell.angle_alpha   90.00
_cell.angle_beta   90.00
_cell.angle_gamma   90.00
#
_symmetry.space_group_name_H-M   'P 1'
#
loop_
_entity.id
_entity.type
_entity.pdbx_description
1 polymer ?
#
loop_
_entity_poly.entity_id
_entity_poly.type
_entity_poly.pdbx_seq_one_letter_code
_entity_poly.pdbx_strand_id
1 'polypeptide(L)'
;MVGWKYADYIGVEQGFVDVYSEEVDKDSERWKQFIPHENMKELLQKLMKALERGNKDDEKPIWLTGAYGTGKTFASFVVKHLLEDDISEVEKYFRNSMNTRTIGDLWDKFRAIRSKKPIMVVYKSGSGHVDNPRRFLMEIQKGVTDELRRKGYYKFSSTMVDDIIEKFDSGVVS
;
A
#
# COMPACT_ATOMS: atom_id res chain seq x y z
N MET A 1 30.27 -30.91 31.59
CA MET A 1 30.15 -30.35 30.22
C MET A 1 28.77 -29.74 30.14
N VAL A 2 28.65 -28.41 30.14
CA VAL A 2 27.35 -27.74 29.98
C VAL A 2 26.98 -27.85 28.51
N GLY A 3 26.00 -28.70 28.19
CA GLY A 3 25.55 -28.90 26.82
C GLY A 3 24.79 -27.67 26.35
N TRP A 4 25.33 -26.99 25.34
CA TRP A 4 24.65 -25.88 24.71
C TRP A 4 23.40 -26.40 23.98
N LYS A 5 22.24 -25.79 24.23
CA LYS A 5 21.01 -26.10 23.49
C LYS A 5 20.75 -24.99 22.49
N TYR A 6 20.32 -25.36 21.29
CA TYR A 6 19.93 -24.38 20.27
C TYR A 6 18.84 -23.42 20.77
N ALA A 7 17.96 -23.87 21.67
CA ALA A 7 16.93 -23.04 22.30
C ALA A 7 17.49 -21.88 23.14
N ASP A 8 18.76 -21.94 23.55
CA ASP A 8 19.41 -20.87 24.32
C ASP A 8 19.92 -19.73 23.41
N TYR A 9 19.97 -19.95 22.09
CA TYR A 9 20.52 -19.02 21.10
C TYR A 9 19.56 -18.71 19.95
N ILE A 10 18.54 -19.53 19.74
CA ILE A 10 17.52 -19.38 18.71
C ILE A 10 16.18 -19.18 19.41
N GLY A 11 15.65 -17.98 19.33
CA GLY A 11 14.30 -17.63 19.76
C GLY A 11 13.43 -17.25 18.56
N VAL A 12 12.15 -17.60 18.62
CA VAL A 12 11.16 -17.03 17.70
C VAL A 12 10.88 -15.61 18.17
N GLU A 13 11.00 -14.64 17.27
CA GLU A 13 10.62 -13.26 17.55
C GLU A 13 9.13 -13.22 17.90
N GLN A 14 8.80 -12.90 19.15
CA GLN A 14 7.39 -12.90 19.61
C GLN A 14 6.51 -11.88 18.88
N GLY A 15 7.11 -10.98 18.10
CA GLY A 15 6.43 -10.01 17.26
C GLY A 15 6.15 -10.46 15.83
N PHE A 16 6.54 -11.67 15.42
CA PHE A 16 6.43 -12.13 14.03
C PHE A 16 4.98 -12.14 13.52
N VAL A 17 4.75 -11.51 12.36
CA VAL A 17 3.46 -11.51 11.68
C VAL A 17 3.46 -12.57 10.58
N ASP A 18 2.69 -13.64 10.80
CA ASP A 18 2.57 -14.75 9.84
C ASP A 18 1.66 -14.39 8.65
N VAL A 19 0.55 -13.71 8.91
CA VAL A 19 -0.39 -13.24 7.88
C VAL A 19 -0.71 -11.76 8.11
N TYR A 20 -0.29 -10.92 7.17
CA TYR A 20 -0.59 -9.49 7.21
C TYR A 20 -1.98 -9.19 6.64
N SER A 21 -2.79 -8.43 7.38
CA SER A 21 -4.16 -8.06 7.03
C SER A 21 -4.48 -6.64 7.50
N GLU A 22 -5.62 -6.09 7.08
CA GLU A 22 -6.10 -4.78 7.55
C GLU A 22 -6.23 -4.71 9.08
N GLU A 23 -6.51 -5.82 9.76
CA GLU A 23 -6.59 -5.86 11.23
C GLU A 23 -5.20 -5.76 11.88
N VAL A 24 -4.18 -6.37 11.27
CA VAL A 24 -2.80 -6.25 11.75
C VAL A 24 -2.23 -4.86 11.47
N ASP A 25 -2.62 -4.26 10.34
CA ASP A 25 -2.23 -2.90 9.91
C ASP A 25 -2.68 -1.79 10.88
N LYS A 26 -3.68 -2.06 11.73
CA LYS A 26 -4.12 -1.11 12.76
C LYS A 26 -3.03 -0.78 13.78
N ASP A 27 -2.08 -1.69 13.97
CA ASP A 27 -0.87 -1.42 14.75
C ASP A 27 0.20 -0.82 13.83
N SER A 28 0.41 0.49 13.96
CA SER A 28 1.26 1.30 13.09
C SER A 28 2.74 0.90 13.08
N GLU A 29 3.19 0.06 14.01
CA GLU A 29 4.57 -0.43 14.04
C GLU A 29 4.74 -1.73 13.24
N ARG A 30 3.66 -2.48 12.97
CA ARG A 30 3.75 -3.82 12.37
C ARG A 30 4.30 -3.80 10.97
N TRP A 31 4.01 -2.76 10.19
CA TRP A 31 4.47 -2.72 8.81
C TRP A 31 6.00 -2.68 8.70
N LYS A 32 6.68 -2.13 9.72
CA LYS A 32 8.14 -1.95 9.77
C LYS A 32 8.90 -3.28 9.91
N GLN A 33 8.21 -4.36 10.27
CA GLN A 33 8.79 -5.71 10.37
C GLN A 33 9.01 -6.37 9.00
N PHE A 34 8.51 -5.78 7.92
CA PHE A 34 8.78 -6.29 6.58
C PHE A 34 10.26 -6.16 6.24
N ILE A 35 10.89 -7.29 5.89
CA ILE A 35 12.28 -7.30 5.44
C ILE A 35 12.29 -7.28 3.90
N PRO A 36 12.75 -6.19 3.26
CA PRO A 36 12.73 -6.07 1.82
C PRO A 36 13.76 -6.99 1.16
N HIS A 37 13.27 -7.75 0.19
CA HIS A 37 14.06 -8.57 -0.75
C HIS A 37 14.04 -7.95 -2.17
N GLU A 38 14.72 -8.57 -3.13
CA GLU A 38 14.88 -8.04 -4.49
C GLU A 38 13.56 -7.66 -5.18
N ASN A 39 12.52 -8.49 -5.08
CA ASN A 39 11.21 -8.17 -5.69
C ASN A 39 10.57 -6.89 -5.10
N MET A 40 10.85 -6.57 -3.84
CA MET A 40 10.38 -5.34 -3.21
C MET A 40 11.18 -4.14 -3.73
N LYS A 41 12.49 -4.30 -3.90
CA LYS A 41 13.35 -3.29 -4.52
C LYS A 41 12.86 -2.96 -5.93
N GLU A 42 12.59 -3.98 -6.75
CA GLU A 42 12.06 -3.81 -8.10
C GLU A 42 10.68 -3.13 -8.10
N LEU A 43 9.79 -3.53 -7.19
CA LEU A 43 8.49 -2.89 -6.99
C LEU A 43 8.64 -1.40 -6.70
N LEU A 44 9.51 -1.02 -5.75
CA LEU A 44 9.75 0.38 -5.41
C LEU A 44 10.36 1.17 -6.57
N GLN A 45 11.28 0.57 -7.34
CA GLN A 45 11.84 1.21 -8.52
C GLN A 45 10.77 1.49 -9.60
N LYS A 46 9.91 0.51 -9.88
CA LYS A 46 8.78 0.68 -10.81
C LYS A 46 7.79 1.73 -10.31
N LEU A 47 7.47 1.69 -9.02
CA LEU A 47 6.60 2.66 -8.37
C LEU A 47 7.16 4.08 -8.47
N MET A 48 8.44 4.28 -8.16
CA MET A 48 9.08 5.59 -8.25
C MET A 48 9.04 6.13 -9.68
N LYS A 49 9.33 5.29 -10.70
CA LYS A 49 9.21 5.69 -12.11
C LYS A 49 7.78 6.12 -12.45
N ALA A 50 6.79 5.35 -12.02
CA ALA A 50 5.38 5.67 -12.26
C ALA A 50 4.91 6.96 -11.56
N LEU A 51 5.45 7.24 -10.36
CA LEU A 51 5.14 8.47 -9.61
C LEU A 51 5.84 9.71 -10.20
N GLU A 52 7.02 9.55 -10.77
CA GLU A 52 7.75 10.64 -11.43
C GLU A 52 7.06 11.11 -12.72
N ARG A 53 6.33 10.21 -13.39
CA ARG A 53 5.61 10.47 -14.66
C ARG A 53 6.49 11.16 -15.69
N GLY A 54 7.75 10.71 -15.80
CA GLY A 54 8.72 11.27 -16.73
C GLY A 54 8.30 11.12 -18.20
N ASN A 55 7.67 10.00 -18.54
CA ASN A 55 7.13 9.72 -19.87
C ASN A 55 5.72 9.11 -19.79
N LYS A 56 4.95 9.19 -20.90
CA LYS A 56 3.63 8.55 -21.00
C LYS A 56 3.66 7.03 -20.78
N ASP A 57 4.77 6.38 -21.11
CA ASP A 57 4.97 4.95 -20.89
C ASP A 57 5.18 4.57 -19.42
N ASP A 58 5.48 5.54 -18.55
CA ASP A 58 5.72 5.31 -17.12
C ASP A 58 4.40 5.29 -16.32
N GLU A 59 3.27 5.70 -16.89
CA GLU A 59 1.95 5.73 -16.23
C GLU A 59 1.24 4.35 -16.16
N LYS A 60 2.01 3.26 -16.22
CA LYS A 60 1.45 1.90 -16.29
C LYS A 60 1.12 1.34 -14.91
N PRO A 61 -0.01 0.61 -14.75
CA PRO A 61 -0.34 -0.08 -13.52
C PRO A 61 0.72 -1.16 -13.21
N ILE A 62 1.07 -1.29 -11.93
CA ILE A 62 2.03 -2.28 -11.48
C ILE A 62 1.29 -3.55 -11.07
N TRP A 63 1.74 -4.68 -11.60
CA TRP A 63 1.24 -6.00 -11.25
C TRP A 63 2.20 -6.69 -10.29
N LEU A 64 1.72 -7.05 -9.10
CA LEU A 64 2.45 -7.85 -8.12
C LEU A 64 1.97 -9.30 -8.16
N THR A 65 2.80 -10.21 -8.67
CA THR A 65 2.47 -11.64 -8.79
C THR A 65 3.42 -12.50 -7.95
N GLY A 66 2.98 -13.69 -7.55
CA GLY A 66 3.77 -14.61 -6.72
C GLY A 66 2.92 -15.66 -6.02
N ALA A 67 3.55 -16.71 -5.49
CA ALA A 67 2.86 -17.81 -4.81
C ALA A 67 2.08 -17.35 -3.57
N TYR A 68 1.04 -18.09 -3.16
CA TYR A 68 0.29 -17.78 -1.95
C TYR A 68 1.21 -17.77 -0.72
N GLY A 69 0.98 -16.85 0.22
CA GLY A 69 1.80 -16.74 1.44
C GLY A 69 3.16 -16.04 1.27
N THR A 70 3.55 -15.57 0.07
CA THR A 70 4.85 -14.88 -0.14
C THR A 70 4.83 -13.39 0.25
N GLY A 71 3.97 -12.98 1.19
CA GLY A 71 3.97 -11.60 1.70
C GLY A 71 3.51 -10.52 0.71
N LYS A 72 2.80 -10.84 -0.40
CA LYS A 72 2.33 -9.82 -1.37
C LYS A 72 1.42 -8.78 -0.74
N THR A 73 0.44 -9.23 0.05
CA THR A 73 -0.45 -8.33 0.81
C THR A 73 0.37 -7.44 1.73
N PHE A 74 1.32 -8.02 2.47
CA PHE A 74 2.22 -7.27 3.33
C PHE A 74 3.01 -6.21 2.54
N ALA A 75 3.62 -6.57 1.41
CA ALA A 75 4.32 -5.62 0.55
C ALA A 75 3.43 -4.46 0.08
N SER A 76 2.15 -4.72 -0.23
CA SER A 76 1.18 -3.66 -0.60
C SER A 76 0.92 -2.68 0.56
N PHE A 77 0.79 -3.19 1.79
CA PHE A 77 0.63 -2.32 2.98
C PHE A 77 1.91 -1.54 3.29
N VAL A 78 3.08 -2.15 3.13
CA VAL A 78 4.35 -1.43 3.25
C VAL A 78 4.41 -0.29 2.25
N VAL A 79 4.08 -0.53 0.97
CA VAL A 79 4.00 0.56 -0.03
C VAL A 79 3.04 1.67 0.42
N LYS A 80 1.86 1.32 0.96
CA LYS A 80 0.92 2.29 1.53
C LYS A 80 1.60 3.16 2.59
N HIS A 81 2.21 2.55 3.60
CA HIS A 81 2.89 3.28 4.68
C HIS A 81 4.06 4.12 4.19
N LEU A 82 4.89 3.61 3.27
CA LEU A 82 6.00 4.39 2.70
C LEU A 82 5.53 5.68 2.01
N LEU A 83 4.33 5.67 1.41
CA LEU A 83 3.76 6.82 0.70
C LEU A 83 3.01 7.78 1.65
N GLU A 84 2.39 7.28 2.70
CA GLU A 84 1.47 8.06 3.57
C GLU A 84 2.05 8.46 4.94
N ASP A 85 2.76 7.56 5.64
CA ASP A 85 3.24 7.76 7.02
C ASP A 85 4.34 8.80 7.11
N ASP A 86 4.55 9.44 8.27
CA ASP A 86 5.56 10.50 8.44
C ASP A 86 6.94 10.17 7.83
N ILE A 87 7.56 11.15 7.16
CA ILE A 87 8.81 10.93 6.42
C ILE A 87 9.97 10.49 7.31
N SER A 88 9.97 10.87 8.58
CA SER A 88 10.99 10.44 9.53
C SER A 88 10.84 8.95 9.89
N GLU A 89 9.62 8.42 9.97
CA GLU A 89 9.36 7.00 10.20
C GLU A 89 9.75 6.16 8.99
N VAL A 90 9.44 6.67 7.79
CA VAL A 90 9.88 6.05 6.53
C VAL A 90 11.41 6.05 6.42
N GLU A 91 12.07 7.14 6.79
CA GLU A 91 13.54 7.22 6.80
C GLU A 91 14.16 6.19 7.73
N LYS A 92 13.63 6.05 8.95
CA LYS A 92 14.07 5.02 9.92
C LYS A 92 13.96 3.62 9.33
N TYR A 93 12.87 3.33 8.61
CA TYR A 93 12.69 2.04 7.95
C TYR A 93 13.74 1.79 6.85
N PHE A 94 14.05 2.77 6.00
CA PHE A 94 15.12 2.65 4.99
C PHE A 94 16.52 2.50 5.60
N ARG A 95 16.78 3.20 6.71
CA ARG A 95 18.07 3.20 7.41
C ARG A 95 18.26 2.02 8.38
N ASN A 96 17.23 1.21 8.59
CA ASN A 96 17.36 -0.03 9.35
C ASN A 96 18.48 -0.91 8.74
N SER A 97 19.33 -1.50 9.59
CA SER A 97 20.51 -2.27 9.15
C SER A 97 20.19 -3.43 8.20
N MET A 98 19.01 -4.05 8.35
CA MET A 98 18.54 -5.12 7.46
C MET A 98 18.09 -4.56 6.10
N ASN A 99 17.43 -3.41 6.10
CA ASN A 99 16.76 -2.84 4.93
C ASN A 99 17.73 -2.03 4.06
N THR A 100 18.69 -1.35 4.70
CA THR A 100 19.68 -0.48 4.04
C THR A 100 20.48 -1.21 2.96
N ARG A 101 20.73 -2.52 3.14
CA ARG A 101 21.47 -3.33 2.14
C ARG A 101 20.68 -3.54 0.85
N THR A 102 19.35 -3.60 0.93
CA THR A 102 18.50 -3.90 -0.23
C THR A 102 17.94 -2.63 -0.86
N ILE A 103 17.36 -1.74 -0.06
CA ILE A 103 16.61 -0.58 -0.56
C ILE A 103 17.21 0.77 -0.17
N GLY A 104 18.30 0.79 0.61
CA GLY A 104 18.88 2.03 1.14
C GLY A 104 19.33 3.00 0.04
N ASP A 105 19.81 2.48 -1.09
CA ASP A 105 20.20 3.24 -2.28
C ASP A 105 19.04 4.00 -2.95
N LEU A 106 17.80 3.61 -2.66
CA LEU A 106 16.61 4.26 -3.23
C LEU A 106 16.14 5.46 -2.42
N TRP A 107 16.69 5.69 -1.21
CA TRP A 107 16.15 6.65 -0.24
C TRP A 107 16.07 8.09 -0.78
N ASP A 108 17.19 8.63 -1.27
CA ASP A 108 17.25 10.04 -1.69
C ASP A 108 16.24 10.32 -2.82
N LYS A 109 16.14 9.39 -3.76
CA LYS A 109 15.17 9.46 -4.86
C LYS A 109 13.74 9.35 -4.35
N PHE A 110 13.47 8.38 -3.48
CA PHE A 110 12.14 8.17 -2.89
C PHE A 110 11.67 9.41 -2.12
N ARG A 111 12.55 9.97 -1.27
CA ARG A 111 12.29 11.18 -0.49
C ARG A 111 11.99 12.38 -1.40
N ALA A 112 12.74 12.55 -2.49
CA ALA A 112 12.52 13.63 -3.44
C ALA A 112 11.14 13.52 -4.12
N ILE A 113 10.70 12.31 -4.48
CA ILE A 113 9.37 12.07 -5.05
C ILE A 113 8.28 12.42 -4.02
N ARG A 114 8.42 11.88 -2.81
CA ARG A 114 7.40 12.02 -1.76
C ARG A 114 7.27 13.44 -1.22
N SER A 115 8.30 14.26 -1.35
CA SER A 115 8.28 15.67 -0.93
C SER A 115 7.52 16.60 -1.89
N LYS A 116 7.24 16.16 -3.13
CA LYS A 116 6.61 17.01 -4.15
C LYS A 116 5.13 17.26 -3.90
N LYS A 117 4.38 16.22 -3.54
CA LYS A 117 2.93 16.27 -3.31
C LYS A 117 2.53 15.24 -2.27
N PRO A 118 1.55 15.53 -1.41
CA PRO A 118 0.91 14.52 -0.57
C PRO A 118 0.33 13.41 -1.45
N ILE A 119 0.59 12.17 -1.06
CA ILE A 119 0.06 10.98 -1.72
C ILE A 119 -0.98 10.37 -0.78
N MET A 120 -2.13 10.01 -1.33
CA MET A 120 -3.16 9.26 -0.63
C MET A 120 -3.27 7.90 -1.29
N VAL A 121 -3.23 6.85 -0.49
CA VAL A 121 -3.29 5.48 -0.97
C VAL A 121 -4.67 4.91 -0.64
N VAL A 122 -5.37 4.42 -1.66
CA VAL A 122 -6.64 3.71 -1.50
C VAL A 122 -6.34 2.22 -1.58
N TYR A 123 -6.53 1.51 -0.48
CA TYR A 123 -6.46 0.06 -0.44
C TYR A 123 -7.86 -0.55 -0.56
N LYS A 124 -7.97 -1.67 -1.29
CA LYS A 124 -9.23 -2.40 -1.43
C LYS A 124 -8.99 -3.90 -1.54
N SER A 125 -9.57 -4.65 -0.62
CA SER A 125 -9.60 -6.11 -0.62
C SER A 125 -10.99 -6.63 -1.02
N GLY A 126 -11.09 -7.91 -1.41
CA GLY A 126 -12.40 -8.58 -1.60
C GLY A 126 -13.19 -8.18 -2.86
N SER A 127 -12.54 -7.76 -3.93
CA SER A 127 -13.18 -7.29 -5.18
C SER A 127 -13.71 -8.38 -6.12
N GLY A 128 -14.08 -9.56 -5.61
CA GLY A 128 -14.51 -10.70 -6.43
C GLY A 128 -15.79 -10.47 -7.23
N HIS A 129 -16.61 -9.49 -6.84
CA HIS A 129 -17.84 -9.07 -7.52
C HIS A 129 -17.60 -8.07 -8.67
N VAL A 130 -16.36 -7.66 -8.93
CA VAL A 130 -16.02 -6.73 -10.01
C VAL A 130 -15.87 -7.50 -11.31
N ASP A 131 -16.99 -7.67 -12.00
CA ASP A 131 -17.10 -8.48 -13.23
C ASP A 131 -17.18 -7.64 -14.52
N ASN A 132 -17.27 -6.31 -14.41
CA ASN A 132 -17.39 -5.44 -15.58
C ASN A 132 -16.75 -4.04 -15.37
N PRO A 133 -16.43 -3.31 -16.46
CA PRO A 133 -15.78 -2.01 -16.39
C PRO A 133 -16.56 -0.94 -15.61
N ARG A 134 -17.90 -0.95 -15.66
CA ARG A 134 -18.71 0.04 -14.93
C ARG A 134 -18.60 -0.17 -13.42
N ARG A 135 -18.73 -1.43 -12.96
CA ARG A 135 -18.50 -1.78 -11.56
C ARG A 135 -17.09 -1.39 -11.12
N PHE A 136 -16.08 -1.68 -11.94
CA PHE A 136 -14.71 -1.28 -11.62
C PHE A 136 -14.56 0.22 -11.39
N LEU A 137 -15.13 1.05 -12.28
CA LEU A 137 -15.10 2.51 -12.13
C LEU A 137 -15.87 2.98 -10.88
N MET A 138 -17.05 2.42 -10.60
CA MET A 138 -17.80 2.72 -9.38
C MET A 138 -17.01 2.37 -8.12
N GLU A 139 -16.31 1.23 -8.13
CA GLU A 139 -15.52 0.76 -6.99
C GLU A 139 -14.31 1.67 -6.71
N ILE A 140 -13.69 2.22 -7.76
CA ILE A 140 -12.64 3.25 -7.65
C ILE A 140 -13.23 4.54 -7.08
N GLN A 141 -14.31 5.05 -7.68
CA GLN A 141 -14.95 6.30 -7.23
C GLN A 141 -15.34 6.22 -5.75
N LYS A 142 -15.98 5.11 -5.36
CA LYS A 142 -16.35 4.82 -3.98
C LYS A 142 -15.12 4.78 -3.08
N GLY A 143 -14.09 4.00 -3.43
CA GLY A 143 -12.88 3.88 -2.62
C GLY A 143 -12.15 5.21 -2.42
N VAL A 144 -12.03 6.02 -3.47
CA VAL A 144 -11.42 7.36 -3.39
C VAL A 144 -12.26 8.29 -2.51
N THR A 145 -13.59 8.28 -2.68
CA THR A 145 -14.50 9.13 -1.91
C THR A 145 -14.48 8.77 -0.42
N ASP A 146 -14.54 7.48 -0.10
CA ASP A 146 -14.53 6.98 1.28
C ASP A 146 -13.21 7.34 1.97
N GLU A 147 -12.08 7.19 1.30
CA GLU A 147 -10.77 7.54 1.85
C GLU A 147 -10.61 9.06 2.05
N LEU A 148 -11.12 9.88 1.11
CA LEU A 148 -11.15 11.34 1.28
C LEU A 148 -12.01 11.76 2.47
N ARG A 149 -13.19 11.14 2.65
CA ARG A 149 -14.06 11.37 3.82
C ARG A 149 -13.36 11.01 5.13
N ARG A 150 -12.62 9.89 5.15
CA ARG A 150 -11.82 9.46 6.30
C ARG A 150 -10.76 10.50 6.68
N LYS A 151 -10.17 11.19 5.69
CA LYS A 151 -9.22 12.29 5.89
C LYS A 151 -9.87 13.66 6.14
N GLY A 152 -11.21 13.72 6.27
CA GLY A 152 -11.95 14.94 6.63
C GLY A 152 -12.32 15.82 5.43
N TYR A 153 -12.22 15.33 4.20
CA TYR A 153 -12.69 16.03 3.00
C TYR A 153 -14.13 15.61 2.68
N TYR A 154 -15.03 16.57 2.41
CA TYR A 154 -16.46 16.28 2.21
C TYR A 154 -17.07 16.92 0.96
N LYS A 155 -16.32 17.76 0.24
CA LYS A 155 -16.79 18.41 -0.99
C LYS A 155 -16.26 17.63 -2.19
N PHE A 156 -17.16 16.95 -2.89
CA PHE A 156 -16.85 16.17 -4.08
C PHE A 156 -17.75 16.61 -5.24
N SER A 157 -17.28 16.45 -6.47
CA SER A 157 -18.16 16.48 -7.64
C SER A 157 -19.14 15.31 -7.57
N SER A 158 -20.30 15.42 -8.24
CA SER A 158 -21.23 14.29 -8.33
C SER A 158 -20.50 13.05 -8.87
N THR A 159 -20.72 11.93 -8.20
CA THR A 159 -20.21 10.62 -8.62
C THR A 159 -21.27 9.89 -9.43
N MET A 160 -20.86 8.83 -10.14
CA MET A 160 -21.80 8.01 -10.91
C MET A 160 -22.84 7.32 -10.00
N VAL A 161 -22.51 7.14 -8.70
CA VAL A 161 -23.45 6.64 -7.69
C VAL A 161 -24.47 7.70 -7.32
N ASP A 162 -24.04 8.96 -7.15
CA ASP A 162 -24.95 10.08 -6.86
C ASP A 162 -25.94 10.28 -8.01
N ASP A 163 -25.47 10.20 -9.26
CA ASP A 163 -26.33 10.30 -10.45
C ASP A 163 -27.36 9.15 -10.53
N ILE A 164 -27.00 7.94 -10.08
CA ILE A 164 -27.93 6.80 -10.02
C ILE A 164 -28.96 7.00 -8.92
N ILE A 165 -28.53 7.44 -7.73
CA ILE A 165 -29.42 7.74 -6.60
C ILE A 165 -30.41 8.83 -7.01
N GLU A 166 -29.94 9.91 -7.64
CA GLU A 166 -30.79 11.00 -8.10
C GLU A 166 -31.82 10.54 -9.15
N LYS A 167 -31.47 9.61 -10.04
CA LYS A 167 -32.42 8.99 -10.98
C LYS A 167 -33.48 8.12 -10.30
N PHE A 168 -33.09 7.39 -9.25
CA PHE A 168 -34.05 6.61 -8.45
C PHE A 168 -34.97 7.54 -7.64
N ASP A 169 -34.42 8.58 -7.01
CA ASP A 169 -35.17 9.53 -6.17
C ASP A 169 -36.07 10.46 -6.99
N SER A 170 -35.70 10.78 -8.23
CA SER A 170 -36.53 11.57 -9.16
C SER A 170 -37.68 10.77 -9.78
N GLY A 171 -37.79 9.46 -9.48
CA GLY A 171 -38.87 8.61 -9.99
C GLY A 171 -38.81 8.34 -11.50
N VAL A 172 -37.72 8.73 -12.17
CA VAL A 172 -37.51 8.50 -13.61
C VAL A 172 -36.82 7.15 -13.78
N VAL A 173 -37.55 6.08 -13.47
CA VAL A 173 -37.22 4.74 -13.95
C VAL A 173 -38.09 4.49 -15.17
N SER A 174 -37.54 4.77 -16.35
CA SER A 174 -38.06 4.33 -17.65
C SER A 174 -36.99 3.54 -18.38
#